data_AF-A0A453PH25-F1
#
_entry.id   AF-A0A453PH25-F1
#
_cell.length_a   1.000
_cell.length_b   1.000
_cell.length_c   1.000
_cell.angle_alpha   90.00
_cell.angle_beta   90.00
_cell.angle_gamma   90.00
#
_symmetry.space_group_name_H-M   'P 1'
#
loop_
_entity.id
_entity.type
_entity.pdbx_description
1 polymer ?
#
loop_
_entity_poly.entity_id
_entity_poly.type
_entity_poly.pdbx_seq_one_letter_code
_entity_poly.pdbx_strand_id
1 'polypeptide(L)'
;PAQALDMVTSQGYLIIDVRSENDKAKAGVPQLPSNAKNKIIALPLEELPNKIKGMVRNAKRAEAEIAALKISYLKRIGKGSNIVVMDSSVHPRQRSAFLSEDEL
;
A
#
# COMPACT_ATOMS: atom_id res chain seq x y z
N PRO A 1 -9.86 -5.12 -9.01
CA PRO A 1 -9.83 -6.12 -7.91
C PRO A 1 -9.34 -7.51 -8.37
N ALA A 2 -9.79 -8.04 -9.51
CA ALA A 2 -9.38 -9.37 -10.00
C ALA A 2 -7.89 -9.47 -10.40
N GLN A 3 -7.36 -8.44 -11.05
CA GLN A 3 -5.97 -8.43 -11.54
C GLN A 3 -4.94 -8.39 -10.43
N ALA A 4 -5.19 -7.64 -9.35
CA ALA A 4 -4.31 -7.60 -8.18
C ALA A 4 -4.29 -8.94 -7.43
N LEU A 5 -5.42 -9.66 -7.39
CA LEU A 5 -5.47 -11.00 -6.82
C LEU A 5 -4.63 -11.97 -7.67
N ASP A 6 -4.78 -11.95 -8.99
CA ASP A 6 -4.03 -12.81 -9.90
C ASP A 6 -2.52 -12.54 -9.86
N MET A 7 -2.10 -11.27 -9.77
CA MET A 7 -0.68 -10.90 -9.58
C MET A 7 -0.09 -11.50 -8.29
N VAL A 8 -0.87 -11.53 -7.21
CA VAL A 8 -0.42 -12.01 -5.90
C VAL A 8 -0.43 -13.53 -5.85
N THR A 9 -1.43 -14.18 -6.44
CA THR A 9 -1.53 -15.65 -6.46
C THR A 9 -0.59 -16.29 -7.47
N SER A 10 -0.47 -15.72 -8.66
CA SER A 10 0.16 -16.35 -9.83
C SER A 10 1.55 -15.78 -10.12
N GLN A 11 1.78 -14.48 -9.89
CA GLN A 11 3.05 -13.80 -10.23
C GLN A 11 3.96 -13.50 -9.04
N GLY A 12 3.57 -13.93 -7.83
CA GLY A 12 4.43 -13.85 -6.65
C GLY A 12 4.56 -12.45 -6.02
N TYR A 13 3.68 -11.51 -6.39
CA TYR A 13 3.70 -10.16 -5.83
C TYR A 13 3.44 -10.16 -4.31
N LEU A 14 4.10 -9.24 -3.59
CA LEU A 14 3.83 -8.97 -2.18
C LEU A 14 2.84 -7.80 -2.05
N ILE A 15 1.81 -7.97 -1.23
CA ILE A 15 0.89 -6.89 -0.88
C ILE A 15 1.44 -6.18 0.35
N ILE A 16 1.62 -4.86 0.25
CA ILE A 16 1.87 -4.00 1.39
C ILE A 16 0.58 -3.26 1.71
N ASP A 17 -0.09 -3.63 2.80
CA ASP A 17 -1.30 -2.95 3.27
C ASP A 17 -0.89 -1.77 4.14
N VAL A 18 -0.91 -0.57 3.55
CA VAL A 18 -0.54 0.68 4.22
C VAL A 18 -1.71 1.36 4.91
N ARG A 19 -2.91 0.79 4.83
CA ARG A 19 -4.11 1.38 5.43
C ARG A 19 -3.94 1.55 6.94
N SER A 20 -4.56 2.60 7.46
CA SER A 20 -4.63 2.81 8.91
C SER A 20 -5.39 1.65 9.58
N GLU A 21 -5.14 1.43 10.87
CA GLU A 21 -5.87 0.41 11.63
C GLU A 21 -7.39 0.68 11.64
N ASN A 22 -7.79 1.95 11.62
CA ASN A 22 -9.20 2.35 11.51
C ASN A 22 -9.83 1.92 10.19
N ASP A 23 -9.09 2.03 9.08
CA ASP A 23 -9.59 1.63 7.76
C ASP A 23 -9.65 0.12 7.61
N LYS A 24 -8.69 -0.61 8.22
CA LYS A 24 -8.74 -2.08 8.31
C LYS A 24 -9.91 -2.55 9.16
N ALA A 25 -10.23 -1.86 10.26
CA ALA A 25 -11.38 -2.19 11.10
C ALA A 25 -12.72 -2.00 10.36
N LYS A 26 -12.81 -1.01 9.46
CA LYS A 26 -14.03 -0.72 8.66
C LYS A 26 -14.17 -1.60 7.42
N ALA A 27 -13.11 -1.73 6.64
CA ALA A 27 -13.12 -2.40 5.34
C ALA A 27 -12.69 -3.88 5.43
N GLY A 28 -12.19 -4.31 6.58
CA GLY A 28 -11.64 -5.65 6.78
C GLY A 28 -10.21 -5.81 6.24
N VAL A 29 -9.61 -6.93 6.62
CA VAL A 29 -8.32 -7.39 6.09
C VAL A 29 -8.55 -8.22 4.83
N PRO A 30 -7.68 -8.12 3.80
CA PRO A 30 -7.83 -8.90 2.59
C PRO A 30 -7.71 -10.39 2.89
N GLN A 31 -8.74 -11.17 2.54
CA GLN A 31 -8.65 -12.63 2.61
C GLN A 31 -7.99 -13.15 1.33
N LEU A 32 -6.82 -13.77 1.49
CA LEU A 32 -6.11 -14.43 0.40
C LEU A 32 -6.27 -15.95 0.45
N PRO A 33 -6.26 -16.62 -0.71
CA PRO A 33 -6.18 -18.08 -0.78
C PRO A 33 -4.92 -18.59 -0.07
N SER A 34 -4.95 -19.84 0.39
CA SER A 34 -3.92 -20.46 1.24
C SER A 34 -2.49 -20.35 0.69
N ASN A 35 -2.32 -20.35 -0.63
CA ASN A 35 -1.02 -20.19 -1.31
C ASN A 35 -0.44 -18.76 -1.25
N ALA A 36 -1.25 -17.76 -0.89
CA ALA A 36 -0.89 -16.34 -0.90
C ALA A 36 -1.08 -15.66 0.47
N LYS A 37 -1.59 -16.36 1.49
CA LYS A 37 -1.78 -15.82 2.85
C LYS A 37 -0.54 -15.13 3.42
N ASN A 38 0.66 -15.69 3.18
CA ASN A 38 1.92 -15.14 3.70
C ASN A 38 2.48 -13.97 2.88
N LYS A 39 1.81 -13.55 1.80
CA LYS A 39 2.26 -12.50 0.89
C LYS A 39 1.77 -11.09 1.27
N ILE A 40 1.01 -10.96 2.36
CA ILE A 40 0.62 -9.65 2.91
C ILE A 40 1.59 -9.22 4.00
N ILE A 41 2.03 -7.97 3.94
CA ILE A 41 2.73 -7.27 5.02
C ILE A 41 1.87 -6.06 5.40
N ALA A 42 1.39 -6.03 6.64
CA ALA A 42 0.69 -4.87 7.18
C ALA A 42 1.71 -3.84 7.65
N LEU A 43 1.65 -2.63 7.09
CA LEU A 43 2.49 -1.49 7.49
C LEU A 43 1.59 -0.27 7.67
N PRO A 44 0.97 -0.09 8.84
CA PRO A 44 -0.01 0.97 9.04
C PRO A 44 0.58 2.36 8.73
N LEU A 45 -0.15 3.18 7.97
CA LEU A 45 0.21 4.57 7.76
C LEU A 45 0.19 5.29 9.11
N GLU A 46 1.33 5.88 9.47
CA GLU A 46 1.45 6.73 10.64
C GLU A 46 1.20 8.18 10.25
N GLU A 47 0.24 8.81 10.91
CA GLU A 47 -0.02 10.23 10.74
C GLU A 47 0.99 11.07 11.51
N LEU A 48 1.39 12.20 10.93
CA LEU A 48 2.25 13.15 11.63
C LEU A 48 1.49 13.76 12.81
N PRO A 49 2.12 13.92 13.99
CA PRO A 49 1.53 14.64 15.11
C PRO A 49 1.06 16.03 14.69
N ASN A 50 -0.12 16.47 15.16
CA ASN A 50 -0.75 17.74 14.77
C ASN A 50 0.19 18.96 14.89
N LYS A 51 1.08 18.96 15.88
CA LYS A 51 2.08 20.01 16.10
C LYS A 51 3.08 20.13 14.94
N ILE A 52 3.50 18.99 14.39
CA ILE A 52 4.45 18.91 13.27
C ILE A 52 3.70 19.07 11.94
N LYS A 53 2.46 18.57 11.86
CA LYS A 53 1.59 18.66 10.68
C LYS A 53 1.42 20.10 10.18
N GLY A 54 1.31 21.07 11.09
CA GLY A 54 1.25 22.51 10.76
C GLY A 54 2.59 23.17 10.41
N MET A 55 3.71 22.49 10.66
CA MET A 55 5.07 22.99 10.36
C MET A 55 5.60 22.49 9.01
N VAL A 56 5.09 21.36 8.50
CA VAL A 56 5.47 20.85 7.17
C VAL A 56 4.55 21.39 6.08
N ARG A 57 5.16 21.84 4.98
CA ARG A 57 4.46 22.40 3.81
C ARG A 57 3.44 21.44 3.19
N ASN A 58 3.71 20.14 3.25
CA ASN A 58 2.80 19.10 2.78
C ASN A 58 2.91 17.85 3.66
N ALA A 59 2.06 17.78 4.69
CA ALA A 59 2.04 16.65 5.62
C ALA A 59 1.75 15.31 4.93
N LYS A 60 0.80 15.26 4.00
CA LYS A 60 0.43 14.01 3.29
C LYS A 60 1.60 13.44 2.50
N ARG A 61 2.37 14.30 1.84
CA ARG A 61 3.57 13.88 1.11
C ARG A 61 4.63 13.34 2.06
N ALA A 62 4.87 14.03 3.19
CA ALA A 62 5.83 13.58 4.18
C ALA A 62 5.43 12.22 4.79
N GLU A 63 4.15 12.01 5.08
CA GLU A 63 3.59 10.73 5.54
C GLU A 63 3.83 9.61 4.51
N ALA A 64 3.58 9.89 3.22
CA ALA A 64 3.83 8.95 2.13
C ALA A 64 5.32 8.62 1.96
N GLU A 65 6.22 9.61 2.09
CA GLU A 65 7.67 9.41 2.04
C GLU A 65 8.17 8.56 3.22
N ILE A 66 7.64 8.79 4.43
CA ILE A 66 7.93 7.97 5.61
C ILE A 66 7.47 6.51 5.38
N ALA A 67 6.27 6.31 4.83
CA ALA A 67 5.78 4.98 4.50
C ALA A 67 6.69 4.31 3.45
N ALA A 68 7.05 5.01 2.38
CA ALA A 68 7.94 4.49 1.34
C ALA A 68 9.32 4.09 1.90
N LEU A 69 9.88 4.91 2.80
CA LEU A 69 11.12 4.58 3.51
C LEU A 69 10.96 3.32 4.36
N LYS A 70 9.87 3.19 5.12
CA LYS A 70 9.63 1.97 5.91
C LYS A 70 9.49 0.73 5.03
N ILE A 71 8.83 0.86 3.88
CA ILE A 71 8.71 -0.22 2.88
C ILE A 71 10.09 -0.63 2.36
N SER A 72 10.95 0.34 2.04
CA SER A 72 12.28 0.05 1.49
C SER A 72 13.19 -0.69 2.48
N TYR A 73 12.97 -0.52 3.79
CA TYR A 73 13.71 -1.23 4.84
C TYR A 73 13.14 -2.61 5.21
N LEU A 74 12.05 -3.06 4.58
CA LEU A 74 11.49 -4.40 4.85
C LEU A 74 12.43 -5.49 4.32
N LYS A 75 12.90 -6.38 5.20
CA LYS A 75 13.82 -7.50 4.87
C LYS A 75 13.35 -8.42 3.74
N ARG A 76 12.04 -8.47 3.49
CA ARG A 76 11.41 -9.33 2.48
C ARG A 76 11.34 -8.66 1.09
N ILE A 77 11.76 -7.39 0.98
CA ILE A 77 11.70 -6.60 -0.25
C ILE A 77 13.13 -6.23 -0.65
N GLY A 78 13.47 -6.50 -1.90
CA GLY A 78 14.78 -6.18 -2.48
C GLY A 78 14.65 -5.76 -3.94
N LYS A 79 15.79 -5.47 -4.58
CA LYS A 79 15.84 -5.11 -6.00
C LYS A 79 15.27 -6.26 -6.85
N GLY A 80 14.22 -5.99 -7.63
CA GLY A 80 13.47 -7.00 -8.41
C GLY A 80 12.25 -7.61 -7.71
N SER A 81 11.94 -7.18 -6.49
CA SER A 81 10.70 -7.56 -5.82
C SER A 81 9.51 -6.81 -6.41
N ASN A 82 8.50 -7.56 -6.83
CA ASN A 82 7.24 -7.02 -7.30
C ASN A 82 6.29 -6.78 -6.12
N ILE A 83 5.91 -5.52 -5.90
CA ILE A 83 5.06 -5.12 -4.78
C ILE A 83 3.77 -4.46 -5.27
N VAL A 84 2.67 -4.73 -4.56
CA VAL A 84 1.41 -4.00 -4.69
C VAL A 84 1.19 -3.23 -3.41
N VAL A 85 1.09 -1.91 -3.49
CA VAL A 85 0.76 -1.07 -2.33
C VAL A 85 -0.76 -0.90 -2.28
N MET A 86 -1.36 -1.27 -1.14
CA MET A 86 -2.78 -1.13 -0.89
C MET A 86 -3.01 0.01 0.11
N ASP A 87 -3.67 1.06 -0.35
CA ASP A 87 -4.00 2.25 0.44
C ASP A 87 -5.52 2.48 0.48
N SER A 88 -5.98 3.22 1.49
CA SER A 88 -7.37 3.65 1.68
C SER A 88 -7.64 4.85 0.78
N SER A 89 -7.70 4.62 -0.52
CA SER A 89 -8.21 5.62 -1.44
C SER A 89 -9.72 5.74 -1.26
N VAL A 90 -10.15 6.58 -0.29
CA VAL A 90 -11.53 7.10 -0.29
C VAL A 90 -11.62 8.14 -1.40
N HIS A 91 -11.77 7.66 -2.64
CA HIS A 91 -12.25 8.48 -3.75
C HIS A 91 -13.71 8.07 -4.03
N PRO A 92 -14.69 8.94 -3.78
CA PRO A 92 -16.08 8.69 -4.18
C PRO A 92 -16.25 8.54 -5.70
N ARG A 93 -15.24 8.93 -6.50
CA ARG A 93 -15.22 8.82 -7.96
C ARG A 93 -13.77 8.74 -8.43
N GLN A 94 -13.36 7.61 -8.98
CA GLN A 94 -12.78 7.46 -10.33
C GLN A 94 -12.13 6.09 -10.48
N ARG A 95 -12.27 5.57 -11.69
CA ARG A 95 -11.90 4.23 -12.13
C ARG A 95 -10.39 4.01 -11.99
N SER A 96 -10.03 2.76 -11.71
CA SER A 96 -8.71 2.16 -11.85
C SER A 96 -7.79 2.88 -12.85
N ALA A 97 -6.78 3.58 -12.34
CA ALA A 97 -5.62 3.97 -13.13
C ALA A 97 -4.52 2.93 -12.88
N PHE A 98 -4.34 2.02 -13.84
CA PHE A 98 -3.10 1.28 -14.02
C PHE A 98 -2.15 2.23 -14.75
N LEU A 99 -1.00 2.55 -14.15
CA LEU A 99 0.10 3.19 -14.85
C LEU A 99 0.93 2.09 -15.51
N SER A 100 0.79 1.96 -16.83
CA SER A 100 1.75 1.27 -17.71
C SER A 100 2.58 2.34 -18.42
N GLU A 101 3.90 2.16 -18.48
CA GLU A 101 4.88 3.10 -19.02
C GLU A 101 4.87 3.24 -20.57
N ASP A 102 3.81 2.84 -21.25
CA ASP A 102 3.75 2.76 -22.72
C ASP A 102 2.79 3.78 -23.38
N GLU A 103 2.82 5.06 -22.98
CA GLU A 103 2.28 6.16 -23.80
C GLU A 103 3.23 7.38 -23.81
N LEU A 104 4.34 7.22 -24.55
CA LEU A 104 5.07 8.33 -25.18
C LEU A 104 4.82 8.32 -26.69
#